data_AF-A0A964Z9L4-F1
#
_entry.id   AF-A0A964Z9L4-F1
#
_cell.length_a   1.000
_cell.length_b   1.000
_cell.length_c   1.000
_cell.angle_alpha   90.00
_cell.angle_beta   90.00
_cell.angle_gamma   90.00
#
_symmetry.space_group_name_H-M   'P 1'
#
loop_
_entity.id
_entity.type
_entity.pdbx_description
1 polymer ?
#
loop_
_entity_poly.entity_id
_entity_poly.type
_entity_poly.pdbx_seq_one_letter_code
_entity_poly.pdbx_strand_id
1 'polypeptide(L)'
;DAIASALQQGKQGADLSSAIWQAVWPQQLLQTRAWHDAGLHALRRLPGDCVGEFFDEFFSLPVELWSSYLRIDTEPALVRRAMFALFRRSRWSLRIRLAASPAALLRAIVSR
;
A
#
# COMPACT_ATOMS: atom_id res chain seq x y z
N ASP A 1 -21.40 -8.96 12.37
CA ASP A 1 -22.46 -7.93 12.55
C ASP A 1 -22.89 -7.22 11.28
N ALA A 2 -22.00 -6.95 10.32
CA ALA A 2 -22.35 -6.22 9.09
C ALA A 2 -23.50 -6.84 8.26
N ILE A 3 -23.54 -8.18 8.14
CA ILE A 3 -24.61 -8.90 7.43
C ILE A 3 -25.96 -8.67 8.12
N ALA A 4 -26.02 -8.86 9.44
CA ALA A 4 -27.25 -8.68 10.22
C ALA A 4 -27.77 -7.24 10.15
N SER A 5 -26.88 -6.25 10.27
CA SER A 5 -27.21 -4.83 10.16
C SER A 5 -27.76 -4.47 8.77
N ALA A 6 -27.15 -4.99 7.69
CA ALA A 6 -27.61 -4.74 6.33
C ALA A 6 -28.98 -5.39 6.04
N LEU A 7 -29.24 -6.59 6.56
CA LEU A 7 -30.56 -7.25 6.46
C LEU A 7 -31.63 -6.48 7.24
N GLN A 8 -31.32 -5.97 8.44
CA GLN A 8 -32.24 -5.13 9.24
C GLN A 8 -32.57 -3.80 8.54
N GLN A 9 -31.64 -3.25 7.75
CA GLN A 9 -31.86 -2.08 6.89
C GLN A 9 -32.67 -2.40 5.62
N GLY A 10 -33.10 -3.65 5.44
CA GLY A 10 -33.86 -4.09 4.28
C GLY A 10 -33.04 -4.17 2.98
N LYS A 11 -31.70 -4.13 3.06
CA LYS A 11 -30.84 -4.25 1.86
C LYS A 11 -30.92 -5.67 1.31
N GLN A 12 -30.97 -5.78 -0.02
CA GLN A 12 -31.05 -7.07 -0.72
C GLN A 12 -30.17 -7.05 -1.97
N GLY A 13 -29.90 -8.24 -2.52
CA GLY A 13 -29.17 -8.40 -3.78
C GLY A 13 -27.84 -7.63 -3.81
N ALA A 14 -27.68 -6.75 -4.81
CA ALA A 14 -26.46 -5.97 -5.01
C ALA A 14 -26.15 -5.02 -3.83
N ASP A 15 -27.18 -4.43 -3.20
CA ASP A 15 -26.99 -3.48 -2.09
C ASP A 15 -26.48 -4.17 -0.82
N LEU A 16 -26.98 -5.39 -0.56
CA LEU A 16 -26.49 -6.22 0.54
C LEU A 16 -25.03 -6.63 0.29
N SER A 17 -24.72 -7.11 -0.91
CA SER A 17 -23.36 -7.49 -1.30
C SER A 17 -22.38 -6.32 -1.19
N SER A 18 -22.77 -5.12 -1.65
CA SER A 18 -21.96 -3.91 -1.55
C SER A 18 -21.73 -3.49 -0.09
N ALA A 19 -22.76 -3.54 0.75
CA ALA A 19 -22.64 -3.22 2.17
C ALA A 19 -21.70 -4.18 2.92
N ILE A 20 -21.80 -5.48 2.64
CA ILE A 20 -20.91 -6.49 3.21
C ILE A 20 -19.48 -6.29 2.70
N TRP A 21 -19.32 -6.06 1.40
CA TRP A 21 -18.00 -5.80 0.80
C TRP A 21 -17.30 -4.61 1.48
N GLN A 22 -17.99 -3.49 1.67
CA GLN A 22 -17.40 -2.31 2.33
C GLN A 22 -17.09 -2.52 3.81
N ALA A 23 -17.90 -3.32 4.51
CA ALA A 23 -17.64 -3.63 5.91
C ALA A 23 -16.44 -4.55 6.10
N VAL A 24 -16.24 -5.46 5.16
CA VAL A 24 -15.15 -6.44 5.18
C VAL A 24 -13.89 -5.79 4.62
N TRP A 25 -13.93 -5.25 3.40
CA TRP A 25 -12.85 -4.55 2.71
C TRP A 25 -13.15 -3.05 2.53
N PRO A 26 -12.99 -2.23 3.59
CA PRO A 26 -13.03 -0.79 3.48
C PRO A 26 -12.10 -0.28 2.39
N GLN A 27 -12.55 0.77 1.70
CA GLN A 27 -11.81 1.42 0.63
C GLN A 27 -10.37 1.80 1.06
N GLN A 28 -10.16 2.26 2.30
CA GLN A 28 -8.81 2.58 2.80
C GLN A 28 -7.88 1.36 2.81
N LEU A 29 -8.36 0.18 3.23
CA LEU A 29 -7.55 -1.03 3.25
C LEU A 29 -7.18 -1.50 1.85
N LEU A 30 -8.11 -1.39 0.89
CA LEU A 30 -7.85 -1.69 -0.51
C LEU A 30 -6.81 -0.75 -1.11
N GLN A 31 -6.87 0.54 -0.79
CA GLN A 31 -5.87 1.53 -1.21
C GLN A 31 -4.49 1.23 -0.60
N THR A 32 -4.43 0.97 0.71
CA THR A 32 -3.20 0.58 1.40
C THR A 32 -2.59 -0.66 0.76
N ARG A 33 -3.41 -1.67 0.45
CA ARG A 33 -2.96 -2.86 -0.26
C ARG A 33 -2.38 -2.52 -1.64
N ALA A 34 -3.03 -1.65 -2.41
CA ALA A 34 -2.55 -1.24 -3.72
C ALA A 34 -1.17 -0.54 -3.63
N TRP A 35 -0.93 0.28 -2.60
CA TRP A 35 0.39 0.87 -2.34
C TRP A 35 1.45 -0.16 -1.97
N HIS A 36 1.11 -1.18 -1.17
CA HIS A 36 2.02 -2.29 -0.89
C HIS A 36 2.35 -3.10 -2.14
N ASP A 37 1.36 -3.38 -2.98
CA ASP A 37 1.58 -4.10 -4.24
C ASP A 37 2.47 -3.29 -5.19
N ALA A 38 2.36 -1.96 -5.20
CA ALA A 38 3.26 -1.08 -5.94
C ALA A 38 4.71 -1.16 -5.41
N GLY A 39 4.89 -1.09 -4.09
CA GLY A 39 6.20 -1.25 -3.45
C GLY A 39 6.83 -2.62 -3.71
N LEU A 40 6.04 -3.70 -3.57
CA LEU A 40 6.47 -5.07 -3.85
C LEU A 40 6.89 -5.24 -5.32
N HIS A 41 6.13 -4.65 -6.25
CA HIS A 41 6.45 -4.71 -7.67
C HIS A 41 7.76 -3.98 -8.00
N ALA A 42 8.04 -2.85 -7.33
CA ALA A 42 9.32 -2.16 -7.45
C ALA A 42 10.47 -3.00 -6.86
N LEU A 43 10.29 -3.55 -5.65
CA LEU A 43 11.28 -4.40 -4.97
C LEU A 43 11.64 -5.64 -5.80
N ARG A 44 10.65 -6.32 -6.39
CA ARG A 44 10.85 -7.49 -7.26
C ARG A 44 11.62 -7.22 -8.55
N ARG A 45 11.74 -5.94 -8.95
CA ARG A 45 12.51 -5.51 -10.12
C ARG A 45 13.93 -5.07 -9.79
N LEU A 46 14.27 -4.96 -8.51
CA LEU A 46 15.64 -4.66 -8.12
C LEU A 46 16.53 -5.86 -8.44
N PRO A 47 17.73 -5.62 -9.00
CA PRO A 47 18.79 -6.61 -9.02
C PRO A 47 19.08 -7.14 -7.62
N GLY A 48 19.47 -8.41 -7.49
CA GLY A 48 19.67 -9.05 -6.18
C GLY A 48 20.70 -8.34 -5.30
N ASP A 49 21.74 -7.77 -5.90
CA ASP A 49 22.76 -6.95 -5.24
C ASP A 49 22.22 -5.62 -4.66
N CYS A 50 21.10 -5.11 -5.20
CA CYS A 50 20.46 -3.89 -4.73
C CYS A 50 19.40 -4.14 -3.63
N VAL A 51 19.02 -5.38 -3.35
CA VAL A 51 17.98 -5.70 -2.36
C VAL A 51 18.44 -5.41 -0.93
N GLY A 52 19.70 -5.73 -0.61
CA GLY A 52 20.30 -5.40 0.68
C GLY A 52 20.32 -3.90 0.92
N GLU A 53 20.84 -3.14 -0.05
CA GLU A 53 20.89 -1.67 0.03
C GLU A 53 19.51 -1.04 0.23
N PHE A 54 18.48 -1.58 -0.44
CA PHE A 54 17.10 -1.14 -0.24
C PHE A 54 16.64 -1.30 1.21
N PHE A 55 16.86 -2.47 1.82
CA PHE A 55 16.42 -2.72 3.19
C PHE A 55 17.25 -1.93 4.20
N ASP A 56 18.55 -1.75 3.96
CA ASP A 56 19.39 -0.89 4.79
C ASP A 56 18.85 0.54 4.82
N GLU A 57 18.51 1.11 3.66
CA GLU A 57 17.91 2.44 3.59
C GLU A 57 16.51 2.49 4.19
N PHE A 58 15.67 1.48 3.95
CA PHE A 58 14.31 1.39 4.50
C PHE A 58 14.29 1.33 6.02
N PHE A 59 15.11 0.47 6.63
CA PHE A 59 15.20 0.35 8.08
C PHE A 59 15.99 1.49 8.73
N SER A 60 16.75 2.28 7.96
CA SER A 60 17.36 3.52 8.46
C SER A 60 16.37 4.69 8.60
N LEU A 61 15.12 4.55 8.13
CA LEU A 61 14.06 5.51 8.42
C LEU A 61 13.68 5.48 9.91
N PRO A 62 13.05 6.54 10.45
CA PRO A 62 12.44 6.50 11.78
C PRO A 62 11.52 5.27 11.94
N VAL A 63 11.55 4.65 13.12
CA VAL A 63 10.78 3.42 13.40
C VAL A 63 9.30 3.59 13.15
N GLU A 64 8.75 4.76 13.46
CA GLU A 64 7.35 5.11 13.26
C GLU A 64 6.97 5.10 11.77
N LEU A 65 7.92 5.42 10.89
CA LEU A 65 7.71 5.43 9.45
C LEU A 65 7.76 4.02 8.87
N TRP A 66 8.85 3.29 9.05
CA TRP A 66 8.95 1.96 8.44
C TRP A 66 7.98 0.96 9.07
N SER A 67 7.69 1.05 10.38
CA SER A 67 6.72 0.15 11.03
C SER A 67 5.30 0.42 10.53
N SER A 68 4.92 1.68 10.30
CA SER A 68 3.63 2.01 9.69
C SER A 68 3.50 1.44 8.28
N TYR A 69 4.59 1.38 7.50
CA TYR A 69 4.57 0.75 6.18
C TYR A 69 4.35 -0.77 6.25
N LEU A 70 4.73 -1.46 7.33
CA LEU A 70 4.56 -2.92 7.43
C LEU A 70 3.19 -3.35 7.95
N ARG A 71 2.37 -2.39 8.39
CA ARG A 71 1.07 -2.64 9.00
C ARG A 71 -0.06 -2.58 7.98
N ILE A 72 -0.88 -3.63 7.96
CA ILE A 72 -2.02 -3.75 7.04
C ILE A 72 -3.15 -2.75 7.34
N ASP A 73 -3.26 -2.30 8.59
CA ASP A 73 -4.30 -1.38 9.07
C ASP A 73 -3.89 0.10 8.97
N THR A 74 -2.74 0.38 8.33
CA THR A 74 -2.23 1.74 8.22
C THR A 74 -2.97 2.53 7.16
N GLU A 75 -3.25 3.80 7.47
CA GLU A 75 -3.82 4.76 6.53
C GLU A 75 -2.96 4.89 5.26
N PRO A 76 -3.55 4.91 4.05
CA PRO A 76 -2.80 5.01 2.79
C PRO A 76 -1.84 6.19 2.72
N ALA A 77 -2.16 7.30 3.41
CA ALA A 77 -1.29 8.46 3.49
C ALA A 77 0.06 8.17 4.19
N LEU A 78 0.06 7.34 5.23
CA LEU A 78 1.28 6.99 5.96
C LEU A 78 2.15 6.00 5.18
N VAL A 79 1.54 5.05 4.47
CA VAL A 79 2.25 4.16 3.54
C VAL A 79 2.97 4.97 2.47
N ARG A 80 2.27 5.92 1.83
CA ARG A 80 2.86 6.85 0.85
C ARG A 80 3.98 7.69 1.47
N ARG A 81 3.79 8.17 2.71
CA ARG A 81 4.80 8.96 3.43
C ARG A 81 6.10 8.16 3.61
N ALA A 82 6.01 6.89 3.99
CA ALA A 82 7.17 6.01 4.13
C ALA A 82 7.86 5.75 2.78
N MET A 83 7.10 5.45 1.72
CA MET A 83 7.66 5.26 0.37
C MET A 83 8.38 6.51 -0.14
N PHE A 84 7.80 7.70 0.08
CA PHE A 84 8.40 8.96 -0.32
C PHE A 84 9.63 9.31 0.52
N ALA A 85 9.60 9.02 1.82
CA ALA A 85 10.75 9.20 2.70
C ALA A 85 11.93 8.30 2.27
N LEU A 86 11.65 7.03 1.95
CA LEU A 86 12.64 6.12 1.37
C LEU A 86 13.21 6.71 0.09
N PHE A 87 12.35 7.01 -0.89
CA PHE A 87 12.79 7.54 -2.19
C PHE A 87 13.66 8.81 -2.06
N ARG A 88 13.30 9.73 -1.17
CA ARG A 88 14.07 10.95 -0.88
C ARG A 88 15.39 10.71 -0.17
N ARG A 89 15.51 9.63 0.61
CA ARG A 89 16.76 9.29 1.29
C ARG A 89 17.66 8.44 0.40
N SER A 90 17.07 7.70 -0.53
CA SER A 90 17.80 6.74 -1.34
C SER A 90 18.91 7.34 -2.20
N ARG A 91 19.99 6.57 -2.34
CA ARG A 91 21.05 6.86 -3.30
C ARG A 91 20.48 6.99 -4.71
N TRP A 92 21.13 7.82 -5.52
CA TRP A 92 20.66 8.14 -6.89
C TRP A 92 20.49 6.89 -7.77
N SER A 93 21.41 5.93 -7.66
CA SER A 93 21.35 4.63 -8.34
C SER A 93 20.06 3.87 -8.00
N LEU A 94 19.71 3.79 -6.71
CA LEU A 94 18.50 3.12 -6.26
C LEU A 94 17.23 3.89 -6.68
N ARG A 95 17.24 5.23 -6.63
CA ARG A 95 16.11 6.05 -7.10
C ARG A 95 15.74 5.79 -8.56
N ILE A 96 16.74 5.72 -9.45
CA ILE A 96 16.51 5.41 -10.87
C ILE A 96 15.84 4.05 -11.01
N ARG A 97 16.31 3.04 -10.26
CA ARG A 97 15.76 1.68 -10.31
C ARG A 97 14.33 1.61 -9.75
N LEU A 98 14.04 2.32 -8.65
CA LEU A 98 12.70 2.40 -8.09
C LEU A 98 11.73 3.15 -9.03
N ALA A 99 12.20 4.19 -9.72
CA ALA A 99 11.40 4.96 -10.68
C ALA A 99 11.13 4.23 -12.00
N ALA A 100 11.91 3.19 -12.33
CA ALA A 100 11.76 2.43 -13.57
C ALA A 100 10.45 1.61 -13.67
N SER A 101 9.60 1.62 -12.63
CA SER A 101 8.35 0.86 -12.58
C SER A 101 7.10 1.72 -12.29
N PRO A 102 6.74 2.67 -13.18
CA PRO A 102 5.64 3.61 -12.94
C PRO A 102 4.26 2.95 -13.00
N ALA A 103 4.08 1.85 -13.72
CA ALA A 103 2.76 1.24 -13.96
C ALA A 103 2.07 0.72 -12.67
N ALA A 104 2.85 0.22 -11.70
CA ALA A 104 2.30 -0.24 -10.43
C ALA A 104 1.93 0.93 -9.50
N LEU A 105 2.72 2.01 -9.53
CA LEU A 105 2.39 3.27 -8.84
C LEU A 105 1.12 3.90 -9.40
N LEU A 106 0.94 3.89 -10.72
CA LEU A 106 -0.28 4.38 -11.37
C LEU A 106 -1.52 3.61 -10.90
N ARG A 107 -1.44 2.28 -10.77
CA ARG A 107 -2.53 1.47 -10.22
C ARG A 107 -2.87 1.82 -8.76
N ALA A 108 -1.86 2.09 -7.94
CA ALA A 108 -2.07 2.53 -6.54
C ALA A 108 -2.65 3.96 -6.42
N ILE A 109 -2.41 4.81 -7.41
CA ILE A 109 -3.02 6.15 -7.49
C ILE A 109 -4.46 6.08 -7.98
N VAL A 110 -4.74 5.19 -8.93
CA VAL A 110 -6.05 5.06 -9.59
C VAL A 110 -7.03 4.19 -8.79
N SER A 111 -6.56 3.40 -7.82
CA SER A 111 -7.44 2.71 -6.86
C SER A 111 -8.23 3.76 -6.06
N ARG A 112 -9.40 4.13 -6.61
CA ARG A 112 -10.44 4.86 -5.90
C ARG A 112 -11.13 3.87 -5.00
#